data_AF-A0A421C7Q1-F1
#
_entry.id   AF-A0A421C7Q1-F1
#
_cell.length_a   1.000
_cell.length_b   1.000
_cell.length_c   1.000
_cell.angle_alpha   90.00
_cell.angle_beta   90.00
_cell.angle_gamma   90.00
#
_symmetry.space_group_name_H-M   'P 1'
#
loop_
_entity.id
_entity.type
_entity.pdbx_description
1 polymer ?
#
loop_
_entity_poly.entity_id
_entity_poly.type
_entity_poly.pdbx_seq_one_letter_code
_entity_poly.pdbx_strand_id
1 'polypeptide(L)'
;MYIKPREPEENESIACHYQSFIPGSLVCRAARPKGKDSTNEVSPSICAECPVGKIFREIGCDSVSPRIRILDFGEDSFAEVDALFCLKRNRDTTIEYCRECTLVIAETTRQIVNTSRSLFERYEFYSAFKFLEKARKEIRDGDLEGVITSSIAIFESVMKSCHEKKGVPLPDSKQVTGLWKSTRKILDLDESGGQGKILDLLNALYGVVSGLGRLRNELGDAHGKGESLPVVTEMMAELSLNTAATLATAVIRRYAELKEDKE
;
A
#
# COMPACT_ATOMS: atom_id res chain seq x y z
N MET A 1 16.60 18.54 14.79
CA MET A 1 15.73 19.43 13.97
C MET A 1 14.47 19.71 14.75
N TYR A 2 14.11 20.98 14.96
CA TYR A 2 12.87 21.36 15.63
C TYR A 2 11.72 21.42 14.61
N ILE A 3 10.58 20.84 14.96
CA ILE A 3 9.36 20.87 14.15
C ILE A 3 8.56 22.11 14.55
N LYS A 4 8.38 23.04 13.61
CA LYS A 4 7.48 24.17 13.77
C LYS A 4 6.08 23.74 13.33
N PRO A 5 5.09 23.66 14.23
CA PRO A 5 3.75 23.24 13.84
C PRO A 5 3.13 24.28 12.89
N ARG A 6 2.70 23.83 11.71
CA ARG A 6 1.70 24.54 10.92
C ARG A 6 0.41 23.74 10.97
N GLU A 7 -0.72 24.40 10.75
CA GLU A 7 -1.95 23.65 10.52
C GLU A 7 -1.88 22.94 9.16
N PRO A 8 -2.12 21.61 9.13
CA PRO A 8 -2.23 20.88 7.88
C PRO A 8 -3.50 21.32 7.13
N GLU A 9 -3.49 21.21 5.81
CA GLU A 9 -4.71 21.43 5.03
C GLU A 9 -5.75 20.34 5.36
N GLU A 10 -7.05 20.64 5.17
CA GLU A 10 -8.16 19.76 5.56
C GLU A 10 -8.05 18.33 4.96
N ASN A 11 -7.45 18.21 3.77
CA ASN A 11 -7.26 16.95 3.06
C ASN A 11 -5.80 16.44 3.09
N GLU A 12 -4.92 17.09 3.84
CA GLU A 12 -3.53 16.68 3.92
C GLU A 12 -3.40 15.41 4.76
N SER A 13 -2.89 14.35 4.13
CA SER A 13 -2.61 13.11 4.86
C SER A 13 -1.50 13.35 5.88
N ILE A 14 -1.79 13.03 7.14
CA ILE A 14 -0.80 13.04 8.23
C ILE A 14 -0.26 11.63 8.53
N ALA A 15 -0.59 10.62 7.72
CA ALA A 15 -0.27 9.22 7.99
C ALA A 15 1.22 8.96 8.29
N CYS A 16 1.49 8.04 9.23
CA CYS A 16 2.81 7.58 9.61
C CYS A 16 2.73 6.19 10.26
N HIS A 17 3.67 5.30 9.94
CA HIS A 17 3.74 3.94 10.49
C HIS A 17 3.98 3.87 12.02
N TYR A 18 4.41 4.96 12.66
CA TYR A 18 4.53 5.04 14.12
C TYR A 18 3.28 5.57 14.82
N GLN A 19 2.28 6.06 14.09
CA GLN A 19 1.06 6.59 14.70
C GLN A 19 0.19 5.48 15.28
N SER A 20 -0.47 5.82 16.38
CA SER A 20 -1.58 5.07 16.95
C SER A 20 -2.68 6.04 17.35
N PHE A 21 -3.91 5.73 17.01
CA PHE A 21 -5.08 6.50 17.40
C PHE A 21 -5.68 5.93 18.67
N ILE A 22 -5.84 6.78 19.68
CA ILE A 22 -6.57 6.50 20.91
C ILE A 22 -7.77 7.46 20.91
N PRO A 23 -8.96 7.07 21.43
CA PRO A 23 -10.09 7.99 21.48
C PRO A 23 -9.69 9.35 22.10
N GLY A 24 -9.77 10.42 21.30
CA GLY A 24 -9.41 11.78 21.71
C GLY A 24 -7.93 12.17 21.56
N SER A 25 -7.01 11.25 21.24
CA SER A 25 -5.57 11.55 21.17
C SER A 25 -4.85 10.83 20.02
N LEU A 26 -3.88 11.51 19.41
CA LEU A 26 -2.94 10.93 18.45
C LEU A 26 -1.60 10.69 19.14
N VAL A 27 -1.10 9.45 19.10
CA VAL A 27 0.12 9.04 19.81
C VAL A 27 1.21 8.63 18.85
N CYS A 28 2.44 9.07 19.12
CA CYS A 28 3.65 8.70 18.38
C CYS A 28 4.43 7.61 19.12
N ARG A 29 4.46 6.38 18.58
CA ARG A 29 5.23 5.27 19.15
C ARG A 29 6.74 5.44 19.10
N ALA A 30 7.24 6.38 18.31
CA ALA A 30 8.67 6.70 18.23
C ALA A 30 9.11 7.79 19.21
N ALA A 31 8.16 8.46 19.89
CA ALA A 31 8.47 9.47 20.89
C ALA A 31 9.06 8.82 22.14
N ARG A 32 10.16 9.39 22.64
CA ARG A 32 10.82 8.95 23.88
C ARG A 32 10.46 9.91 25.01
N PRO A 33 9.54 9.54 25.92
CA PRO A 33 9.20 10.37 27.07
C PRO A 33 10.29 10.25 28.14
N LYS A 34 11.39 10.98 27.95
CA LYS A 34 12.45 11.15 28.96
C LYS A 34 12.48 12.60 29.43
N GLY A 35 11.91 12.88 30.61
CA GLY A 35 11.89 14.21 31.20
C GLY A 35 10.57 14.48 31.94
N LYS A 36 10.50 15.61 32.64
CA LYS A 36 9.30 16.03 33.36
C LYS A 36 8.17 16.48 32.40
N ASP A 37 8.55 17.08 31.27
CA ASP A 37 7.63 17.72 30.32
C ASP A 37 7.60 16.98 28.96
N SER A 38 7.93 15.68 28.97
CA SER A 38 7.97 14.86 27.76
C SER A 38 6.73 13.99 27.61
N THR A 39 6.10 14.03 26.45
CA THR A 39 4.91 13.23 26.12
C THR A 39 5.15 12.35 24.89
N ASN A 40 4.20 11.47 24.59
CA ASN A 40 4.09 10.78 23.31
C ASN A 40 2.86 11.23 22.50
N GLU A 41 2.03 12.11 23.06
CA GLU A 41 0.92 12.75 22.37
C GLU A 41 1.45 13.73 21.32
N VAL A 42 0.83 13.74 20.15
CA VAL A 42 1.19 14.58 19.01
C VAL A 42 -0.04 15.24 18.43
N SER A 43 0.14 16.42 17.84
CA SER A 43 -0.88 17.05 17.02
C SER A 43 -0.78 16.63 15.53
N PRO A 44 -1.85 16.80 14.74
CA PRO A 44 -1.80 16.70 13.29
C PRO A 44 -0.67 17.54 12.68
N SER A 45 -0.44 18.74 13.19
CA SER A 45 0.64 19.66 12.78
C SER A 45 2.03 19.05 12.94
N ILE A 46 2.33 18.43 14.09
CA ILE A 46 3.60 17.73 14.30
C ILE A 46 3.76 16.60 13.28
N CYS A 47 2.69 15.85 13.02
CA CYS A 47 2.72 14.70 12.13
C CYS A 47 2.83 15.08 10.64
N ALA A 48 2.26 16.21 10.25
CA ALA A 48 2.38 16.79 8.91
C ALA A 48 3.83 17.18 8.62
N GLU A 49 4.52 17.82 9.57
CA GLU A 49 5.87 18.33 9.37
C GLU A 49 6.99 17.32 9.70
N CYS A 50 6.69 16.26 10.45
CA CYS A 50 7.68 15.27 10.87
C CYS A 50 8.37 14.58 9.67
N PRO A 51 9.72 14.58 9.60
CA PRO A 51 10.48 13.93 8.53
C PRO A 51 10.15 12.46 8.30
N VAL A 52 9.86 11.69 9.36
CA VAL A 52 9.51 10.27 9.22
C VAL A 52 8.12 10.08 8.64
N GLY A 53 7.17 10.94 9.01
CA GLY A 53 5.86 10.98 8.38
C GLY A 53 5.98 11.32 6.89
N LYS A 54 6.78 12.33 6.53
CA LYS A 54 7.04 12.71 5.14
C LYS A 54 7.67 11.57 4.35
N ILE A 55 8.71 10.91 4.86
CA ILE A 55 9.31 9.72 4.24
C ILE A 55 8.26 8.62 4.04
N PHE A 56 7.40 8.37 5.02
CA PHE A 56 6.37 7.35 4.90
C PHE A 56 5.30 7.68 3.84
N ARG A 57 4.88 8.94 3.74
CA ARG A 57 3.83 9.38 2.80
C ARG A 57 4.34 9.58 1.38
N GLU A 58 5.47 10.27 1.24
CA GLU A 58 6.07 10.58 -0.07
C GLU A 58 6.77 9.37 -0.68
N ILE A 59 7.56 8.67 0.14
CA ILE A 59 8.49 7.63 -0.34
C ILE A 59 7.93 6.22 -0.06
N GLY A 60 6.97 6.11 0.87
CA GLY A 60 6.44 4.80 1.24
C GLY A 60 7.41 3.95 2.05
N CYS A 61 8.46 4.53 2.64
CA CYS A 61 9.43 3.78 3.44
C CYS A 61 9.03 3.77 4.92
N ASP A 62 8.91 2.58 5.51
CA ASP A 62 8.66 2.37 6.95
C ASP A 62 9.88 1.80 7.71
N SER A 63 11.05 1.83 7.07
CA SER A 63 12.31 1.36 7.65
C SER A 63 13.11 2.46 8.35
N VAL A 64 12.66 3.71 8.30
CA VAL A 64 13.35 4.83 8.94
C VAL A 64 12.87 4.95 10.38
N SER A 65 13.80 4.78 11.31
CA SER A 65 13.57 4.95 12.74
C SER A 65 14.07 6.33 13.18
N PRO A 66 13.20 7.18 13.73
CA PRO A 66 13.63 8.46 14.28
C PRO A 66 13.96 8.36 15.76
N ARG A 67 14.81 9.26 16.23
CA ARG A 67 14.89 9.64 17.64
C ARG A 67 14.07 10.91 17.83
N ILE A 68 12.82 10.78 18.28
CA ILE A 68 11.91 11.90 18.51
C ILE A 68 11.76 12.16 20.01
N ARG A 69 11.88 13.41 20.41
CA ARG A 69 11.43 13.92 21.70
C ARG A 69 10.27 14.88 21.46
N ILE A 70 9.19 14.71 22.20
CA ILE A 70 8.08 15.67 22.20
C ILE A 70 8.10 16.37 23.54
N LEU A 71 8.07 17.69 23.49
CA LEU A 71 8.06 18.57 24.65
C LEU A 71 6.72 19.28 24.66
N ASP A 72 6.00 19.13 25.77
CA ASP A 72 4.71 19.76 26.00
C ASP A 72 4.91 21.00 26.89
N PHE A 73 4.56 22.17 26.37
CA PHE A 73 4.61 23.44 27.08
C PHE A 73 3.21 24.07 27.23
N GLY A 74 2.20 23.25 27.55
CA GLY A 74 0.86 23.75 27.83
C GLY A 74 0.03 23.88 26.55
N GLU A 75 -0.14 25.11 26.02
CA GLU A 75 -0.92 25.31 24.79
C GLU A 75 -0.20 24.82 23.54
N ASP A 76 1.14 24.78 23.56
CA ASP A 76 1.97 24.37 22.43
C ASP A 76 2.79 23.11 22.74
N SER A 77 2.78 22.17 21.78
CA SER A 77 3.67 21.01 21.77
C SER A 77 4.69 21.15 20.64
N PHE A 78 5.97 20.92 20.96
CA PHE A 78 7.07 20.92 19.99
C PHE A 78 7.69 19.53 19.90
N ALA A 79 8.13 19.18 18.69
CA ALA A 79 8.85 17.93 18.49
C ALA A 79 10.28 18.21 18.00
N GLU A 80 11.24 17.59 18.67
CA GLU A 80 12.65 17.57 18.30
C GLU A 80 12.97 16.19 17.70
N VAL A 81 13.43 16.19 16.45
CA VAL A 81 13.96 14.99 15.79
C VAL A 81 15.47 15.06 15.83
N ASP A 82 16.08 14.27 16.71
CA ASP A 82 17.54 14.25 16.95
C ASP A 82 18.27 13.69 15.73
N ALA A 83 17.77 12.57 15.20
CA ALA A 83 18.35 11.88 14.04
C ALA A 83 17.31 10.97 13.36
N LEU A 84 17.57 10.66 12.10
CA LEU A 84 16.88 9.63 11.33
C LEU A 84 17.85 8.50 11.03
N PHE A 85 17.50 7.27 11.38
CA PHE A 85 18.32 6.10 11.16
C PHE A 85 17.61 5.12 10.22
N CYS A 86 18.27 4.71 9.15
CA CYS A 86 17.75 3.70 8.24
C CYS A 86 18.06 2.30 8.79
N LEU A 87 17.04 1.55 9.19
CA LEU A 87 17.20 0.19 9.71
C LEU A 87 17.71 -0.81 8.65
N LYS A 88 17.48 -0.53 7.36
CA LYS A 88 17.90 -1.41 6.25
C LYS A 88 19.33 -1.17 5.79
N ARG A 89 19.77 0.08 5.76
CA ARG A 89 21.16 0.45 5.40
C ARG A 89 22.08 0.52 6.61
N ASN A 90 21.54 0.40 7.83
CA ASN A 90 22.25 0.49 9.10
C ASN A 90 23.11 1.76 9.22
N ARG A 91 22.51 2.92 8.93
CA ARG A 91 23.20 4.22 8.95
C ARG A 91 22.22 5.38 9.13
N ASP A 92 22.74 6.54 9.53
CA ASP A 92 21.97 7.78 9.55
C ASP A 92 21.52 8.19 8.13
N THR A 93 20.38 8.87 8.03
CA THR A 93 19.75 9.24 6.75
C THR A 93 19.04 10.58 6.82
N THR A 94 18.56 11.07 5.68
CA THR A 94 17.76 12.30 5.54
C THR A 94 16.60 12.05 4.56
N ILE A 95 15.65 12.98 4.50
CA ILE A 95 14.55 12.88 3.53
C ILE A 95 15.11 12.88 2.10
N GLU A 96 16.08 13.74 1.82
CA GLU A 96 16.74 13.89 0.52
C GLU A 96 17.41 12.57 0.11
N TYR A 97 18.16 11.95 1.01
CA TYR A 97 18.75 10.64 0.72
C TYR A 97 17.69 9.56 0.49
N CYS A 98 16.61 9.56 1.26
CA CYS A 98 15.54 8.58 1.07
C CYS A 98 14.85 8.74 -0.30
N ARG A 99 14.75 9.96 -0.84
CA ARG A 99 14.14 10.22 -2.16
C ARG A 99 14.92 9.58 -3.30
N GLU A 100 16.23 9.45 -3.15
CA GLU A 100 17.15 8.86 -4.15
C GLU A 100 17.56 7.42 -3.80
N CYS A 101 16.92 6.80 -2.80
CA CYS A 101 17.38 5.52 -2.28
C CYS A 101 17.09 4.36 -3.23
N THR A 102 18.12 3.61 -3.61
CA THR A 102 17.99 2.45 -4.52
C THR A 102 17.40 1.18 -3.88
N LEU A 103 17.10 1.18 -2.58
CA LEU A 103 16.26 0.12 -1.98
C LEU A 103 14.77 0.38 -2.22
N VAL A 104 14.43 1.57 -2.72
CA VAL A 104 13.05 1.95 -2.99
C VAL A 104 12.73 1.53 -4.42
N ILE A 105 11.52 1.03 -4.60
CA ILE A 105 10.91 0.72 -5.89
C ILE A 105 11.01 1.88 -6.88
N ALA A 106 10.94 1.57 -8.18
CA ALA A 106 10.83 2.57 -9.21
C ALA A 106 9.72 3.59 -8.89
N GLU A 107 9.94 4.86 -9.24
CA GLU A 107 9.01 5.96 -8.95
C GLU A 107 7.58 5.64 -9.38
N THR A 108 7.43 5.05 -10.57
CA THR A 108 6.15 4.64 -11.15
C THR A 108 5.46 3.58 -10.30
N THR A 109 6.19 2.54 -9.88
CA THR A 109 5.70 1.50 -8.97
C THR A 109 5.24 2.13 -7.64
N ARG A 110 6.00 3.08 -7.10
CA ARG A 110 5.63 3.81 -5.88
C ARG A 110 4.31 4.54 -6.00
N GLN A 111 4.13 5.28 -7.07
CA GLN A 111 2.91 6.05 -7.32
C GLN A 111 1.68 5.13 -7.46
N ILE A 112 1.83 4.01 -8.19
CA ILE A 112 0.77 3.00 -8.35
C ILE A 112 0.39 2.40 -6.99
N VAL A 113 1.38 1.97 -6.20
CA VAL A 113 1.15 1.35 -4.87
C VAL A 113 0.50 2.34 -3.91
N ASN A 114 1.00 3.57 -3.81
CA ASN A 114 0.44 4.58 -2.90
C ASN A 114 -0.99 4.99 -3.28
N THR A 115 -1.26 5.12 -4.58
CA THR A 115 -2.62 5.44 -5.08
C THR A 115 -3.58 4.28 -4.77
N SER A 116 -3.15 3.05 -5.03
CA SER A 116 -3.93 1.84 -4.74
C SER A 116 -4.23 1.72 -3.25
N ARG A 117 -3.24 1.98 -2.39
CA ARG A 117 -3.38 1.91 -0.94
C ARG A 117 -4.49 2.83 -0.42
N SER A 118 -4.46 4.08 -0.84
CA SER A 118 -5.45 5.09 -0.43
C SER A 118 -6.87 4.69 -0.88
N LEU A 119 -6.99 4.11 -2.08
CA LEU A 119 -8.27 3.63 -2.59
C LEU A 119 -8.79 2.40 -1.81
N PHE A 120 -7.91 1.45 -1.51
CA PHE A 120 -8.28 0.21 -0.82
C PHE A 120 -8.75 0.49 0.60
N GLU A 121 -8.12 1.45 1.28
CA GLU A 121 -8.53 1.90 2.60
C GLU A 121 -9.89 2.60 2.57
N ARG A 122 -10.08 3.57 1.65
CA ARG A 122 -11.34 4.32 1.50
C ARG A 122 -12.56 3.44 1.28
N TYR A 123 -12.44 2.40 0.46
CA TYR A 123 -13.54 1.48 0.15
C TYR A 123 -13.53 0.20 1.00
N GLU A 124 -12.71 0.17 2.05
CA GLU A 124 -12.66 -0.90 3.07
C GLU A 124 -12.34 -2.28 2.47
N PHE A 125 -11.36 -2.34 1.57
CA PHE A 125 -10.80 -3.58 1.01
C PHE A 125 -9.58 -4.04 1.84
N TYR A 126 -9.78 -4.23 3.15
CA TYR A 126 -8.70 -4.42 4.12
C TYR A 126 -7.78 -5.61 3.86
N SER A 127 -8.32 -6.74 3.36
CA SER A 127 -7.49 -7.91 3.01
C SER A 127 -6.51 -7.57 1.87
N ALA A 128 -7.01 -6.92 0.82
CA ALA A 128 -6.18 -6.48 -0.29
C ALA A 128 -5.16 -5.41 0.14
N PHE A 129 -5.57 -4.48 1.01
CA PHE A 129 -4.67 -3.48 1.61
C PHE A 129 -3.50 -4.13 2.34
N LYS A 130 -3.77 -5.19 3.14
CA LYS A 130 -2.73 -5.92 3.86
C LYS A 130 -1.71 -6.56 2.92
N PHE A 131 -2.16 -7.19 1.83
CA PHE A 131 -1.24 -7.79 0.85
C PHE A 131 -0.48 -6.73 0.05
N LEU A 132 -1.07 -5.57 -0.22
CA LEU A 132 -0.39 -4.45 -0.87
C LEU A 132 0.74 -3.90 0.01
N GLU A 133 0.47 -3.72 1.31
CA GLU A 133 1.50 -3.32 2.28
C GLU A 133 2.59 -4.38 2.47
N LYS A 134 2.24 -5.67 2.36
CA LYS A 134 3.20 -6.78 2.36
C LYS A 134 4.11 -6.70 1.13
N ALA A 135 3.53 -6.61 -0.08
CA ALA A 135 4.26 -6.50 -1.34
C ALA A 135 5.23 -5.30 -1.34
N ARG A 136 4.78 -4.14 -0.82
CA ARG A 136 5.62 -2.93 -0.68
C ARG A 136 6.87 -3.17 0.18
N LYS A 137 6.77 -3.99 1.23
CA LYS A 137 7.89 -4.33 2.10
C LYS A 137 8.81 -5.34 1.45
N GLU A 138 8.25 -6.39 0.85
CA GLU A 138 8.98 -7.45 0.17
C GLU A 138 9.86 -6.89 -0.93
N ILE A 139 9.30 -6.04 -1.80
CA ILE A 139 10.05 -5.48 -2.92
C ILE A 139 11.21 -4.59 -2.46
N ARG A 140 11.00 -3.79 -1.41
CA ARG A 140 12.05 -2.96 -0.80
C ARG A 140 13.16 -3.81 -0.19
N ASP A 141 12.77 -4.94 0.40
CA ASP A 141 13.67 -5.83 1.13
C ASP A 141 14.36 -6.85 0.20
N GLY A 142 14.06 -6.82 -1.10
CA GLY A 142 14.64 -7.71 -2.12
C GLY A 142 13.98 -9.09 -2.17
N ASP A 143 12.84 -9.30 -1.53
CA ASP A 143 12.06 -10.54 -1.59
C ASP A 143 11.17 -10.56 -2.84
N LEU A 144 11.81 -10.76 -4.00
CA LEU A 144 11.15 -10.66 -5.30
C LEU A 144 10.12 -11.78 -5.54
N GLU A 145 10.32 -12.96 -4.96
CA GLU A 145 9.37 -14.08 -5.03
C GLU A 145 8.12 -13.79 -4.19
N GLY A 146 8.32 -13.28 -2.97
CA GLY A 146 7.25 -12.81 -2.10
C GLY A 146 6.39 -11.75 -2.78
N VAL A 147 7.00 -10.81 -3.52
CA VAL A 147 6.27 -9.79 -4.29
C VAL A 147 5.32 -10.43 -5.30
N ILE A 148 5.77 -11.45 -6.04
CA ILE A 148 4.89 -12.15 -7.00
C ILE A 148 3.71 -12.76 -6.26
N THR A 149 3.96 -13.50 -5.18
CA THR A 149 2.89 -14.11 -4.37
C THR A 149 1.90 -13.07 -3.86
N SER A 150 2.40 -11.99 -3.26
CA SER A 150 1.58 -10.89 -2.74
C SER A 150 0.80 -10.17 -3.84
N SER A 151 1.37 -10.00 -5.03
CA SER A 151 0.69 -9.38 -6.19
C SER A 151 -0.58 -10.12 -6.56
N ILE A 152 -0.54 -11.45 -6.68
CA ILE A 152 -1.73 -12.24 -6.99
C ILE A 152 -2.71 -12.22 -5.81
N ALA A 153 -2.21 -12.29 -4.58
CA ALA A 153 -3.05 -12.23 -3.38
C ALA A 153 -3.80 -10.90 -3.23
N ILE A 154 -3.22 -9.77 -3.66
CA ILE A 154 -3.90 -8.47 -3.76
C ILE A 154 -5.13 -8.61 -4.65
N PHE A 155 -4.94 -9.08 -5.88
CA PHE A 155 -6.00 -9.12 -6.87
C PHE A 155 -7.10 -10.13 -6.51
N GLU A 156 -6.72 -11.33 -6.04
CA GLU A 156 -7.69 -12.30 -5.52
C GLU A 156 -8.48 -11.74 -4.34
N SER A 157 -7.84 -11.02 -3.42
CA SER A 157 -8.51 -10.43 -2.26
C SER A 157 -9.53 -9.38 -2.68
N VAL A 158 -9.21 -8.55 -3.66
CA VAL A 158 -10.17 -7.57 -4.20
C VAL A 158 -11.39 -8.28 -4.81
N MET A 159 -11.18 -9.25 -5.69
CA MET A 159 -12.27 -9.99 -6.34
C MET A 159 -13.16 -10.72 -5.33
N LYS A 160 -12.55 -11.40 -4.35
CA LYS A 160 -13.30 -12.06 -3.26
C LYS A 160 -14.09 -11.05 -2.42
N SER A 161 -13.48 -9.91 -2.08
CA SER A 161 -14.15 -8.84 -1.32
C SER A 161 -15.33 -8.25 -2.11
N CYS A 162 -15.24 -8.11 -3.43
CA CYS A 162 -16.37 -7.67 -4.26
C CYS A 162 -17.55 -8.64 -4.19
N HIS A 163 -17.28 -9.94 -4.26
CA HIS A 163 -18.28 -10.99 -4.10
C HIS A 163 -18.96 -10.95 -2.73
N GLU A 164 -18.17 -10.85 -1.65
CA GLU A 164 -18.67 -10.73 -0.28
C GLU A 164 -19.54 -9.49 -0.10
N LYS A 165 -19.04 -8.32 -0.51
CA LYS A 165 -19.76 -7.04 -0.39
C LYS A 165 -21.05 -6.99 -1.24
N LYS A 166 -21.13 -7.73 -2.35
CA LYS A 166 -22.34 -7.85 -3.18
C LYS A 166 -23.28 -8.98 -2.74
N GLY A 167 -22.89 -9.80 -1.75
CA GLY A 167 -23.68 -10.95 -1.31
C GLY A 167 -23.79 -12.07 -2.36
N VAL A 168 -22.83 -12.17 -3.29
CA VAL A 168 -22.83 -13.17 -4.36
C VAL A 168 -21.80 -14.26 -4.06
N PRO A 169 -22.16 -15.57 -4.15
CA PRO A 169 -21.22 -16.65 -3.89
C PRO A 169 -20.01 -16.60 -4.83
N LEU A 170 -18.86 -17.08 -4.34
CA LEU A 170 -17.66 -17.23 -5.14
C LEU A 170 -17.88 -18.27 -6.26
N PRO A 171 -17.18 -18.15 -7.41
CA PRO A 171 -17.25 -19.15 -8.46
C PRO A 171 -16.63 -20.49 -8.03
N ASP A 172 -17.05 -21.57 -8.68
CA ASP A 172 -16.52 -22.93 -8.43
C ASP A 172 -15.01 -23.00 -8.64
N SER A 173 -14.51 -22.36 -9.70
CA SER A 173 -13.07 -22.21 -9.93
C SER A 173 -12.53 -21.03 -9.12
N LYS A 174 -11.87 -21.34 -8.01
CA LYS A 174 -11.20 -20.36 -7.14
C LYS A 174 -9.85 -19.86 -7.67
N GLN A 175 -9.47 -20.26 -8.89
CA GLN A 175 -8.29 -19.71 -9.56
C GLN A 175 -8.54 -18.25 -9.97
N VAL A 176 -7.46 -17.47 -10.08
CA VAL A 176 -7.51 -16.03 -10.41
C VAL A 176 -8.32 -15.73 -11.69
N THR A 177 -8.27 -16.59 -12.70
CA THR A 177 -9.03 -16.44 -13.95
C THR A 177 -10.53 -16.69 -13.78
N GLY A 178 -10.92 -17.63 -12.90
CA GLY A 178 -12.31 -17.89 -12.54
C GLY A 178 -12.91 -16.74 -11.76
N LEU A 179 -12.15 -16.22 -10.78
CA LEU A 179 -12.50 -15.02 -10.02
C LEU A 179 -12.67 -13.80 -10.95
N TRP A 180 -11.76 -13.59 -11.91
CA TRP A 180 -11.84 -12.46 -12.85
C TRP A 180 -13.10 -12.51 -13.71
N LYS A 181 -13.40 -13.67 -14.31
CA LYS A 181 -14.62 -13.87 -15.11
C LYS A 181 -15.89 -13.59 -14.29
N SER A 182 -15.94 -14.08 -13.06
CA SER A 182 -17.09 -13.88 -12.19
C SER A 182 -17.21 -12.42 -11.73
N THR A 183 -16.10 -11.79 -11.36
CA THR A 183 -16.06 -10.39 -10.93
C THR A 183 -16.52 -9.44 -12.03
N ARG A 184 -16.11 -9.68 -13.29
CA ARG A 184 -16.59 -8.91 -14.45
C ARG A 184 -18.10 -8.89 -14.56
N LYS A 185 -18.75 -10.04 -14.33
CA LYS A 185 -20.20 -10.17 -14.39
C LYS A 185 -20.90 -9.43 -13.25
N ILE A 186 -20.45 -9.61 -12.00
CA ILE A 186 -21.15 -9.00 -10.84
C ILE A 186 -20.95 -7.47 -10.73
N LEU A 187 -19.98 -6.93 -11.46
CA LEU A 187 -19.70 -5.49 -11.54
C LEU A 187 -20.11 -4.89 -12.88
N ASP A 188 -20.84 -5.63 -13.71
CA ASP A 188 -21.29 -5.21 -15.04
C ASP A 188 -20.17 -4.52 -15.83
N LEU A 189 -18.93 -5.03 -15.71
CA LEU A 189 -17.74 -4.45 -16.33
C LEU A 189 -17.81 -4.54 -17.86
N ASP A 190 -18.50 -5.55 -18.36
CA ASP A 190 -18.67 -5.79 -19.78
C ASP A 190 -19.65 -4.79 -20.41
N GLU A 191 -20.51 -4.19 -19.59
CA GLU A 191 -21.55 -3.23 -19.99
C GLU A 191 -21.19 -1.78 -19.63
N SER A 192 -20.13 -1.57 -18.84
CA SER A 192 -19.74 -0.26 -18.30
C SER A 192 -19.21 0.74 -19.33
N GLY A 193 -19.07 0.33 -20.59
CA GLY A 193 -18.62 1.19 -21.69
C GLY A 193 -19.65 1.23 -22.79
N GLY A 194 -20.53 2.23 -22.75
CA GLY A 194 -21.35 2.56 -23.92
C GLY A 194 -20.45 2.61 -25.15
N GLN A 195 -20.78 1.80 -26.16
CA GLN A 195 -20.03 1.53 -27.41
C GLN A 195 -19.10 0.30 -27.46
N GLY A 196 -19.12 -0.65 -26.53
CA GLY A 196 -18.55 -2.01 -26.73
C GLY A 196 -17.02 -2.12 -26.90
N LYS A 197 -16.29 -1.01 -27.04
CA LYS A 197 -14.82 -0.99 -27.25
C LYS A 197 -14.01 -1.40 -26.02
N ILE A 198 -14.56 -1.22 -24.81
CA ILE A 198 -13.90 -1.65 -23.57
C ILE A 198 -13.89 -3.19 -23.44
N LEU A 199 -14.83 -3.87 -24.08
CA LEU A 199 -15.00 -5.32 -23.96
C LEU A 199 -13.79 -6.09 -24.52
N ASP A 200 -13.25 -5.64 -25.66
CA ASP A 200 -12.06 -6.24 -26.28
C ASP A 200 -10.85 -6.13 -25.37
N LEU A 201 -10.67 -4.98 -24.70
CA LEU A 201 -9.61 -4.78 -23.73
C LEU A 201 -9.78 -5.71 -22.52
N LEU A 202 -10.99 -5.78 -21.95
CA LEU A 202 -11.27 -6.67 -20.81
C LEU A 202 -11.05 -8.15 -21.16
N ASN A 203 -11.32 -8.53 -22.41
CA ASN A 203 -11.03 -9.86 -22.93
C ASN A 203 -9.53 -10.10 -23.08
N ALA A 204 -8.77 -9.13 -23.59
CA ALA A 204 -7.31 -9.22 -23.65
C ALA A 204 -6.69 -9.34 -22.24
N LEU A 205 -7.25 -8.64 -21.25
CA LEU A 205 -6.82 -8.73 -19.85
C LEU A 205 -7.01 -10.13 -19.25
N TYR A 206 -7.89 -10.97 -19.80
CA TYR A 206 -7.95 -12.38 -19.38
C TYR A 206 -6.62 -13.12 -19.58
N GLY A 207 -5.92 -12.84 -20.69
CA GLY A 207 -4.60 -13.39 -20.97
C GLY A 207 -3.56 -12.94 -19.94
N VAL A 208 -3.62 -11.66 -19.57
CA VAL A 208 -2.75 -11.06 -18.53
C VAL A 208 -3.01 -11.72 -17.17
N VAL A 209 -4.27 -11.83 -16.74
CA VAL A 209 -4.66 -12.47 -15.48
C VAL A 209 -4.25 -13.94 -15.45
N SER A 210 -4.39 -14.65 -16.58
CA SER A 210 -3.91 -16.02 -16.74
C SER A 210 -2.38 -16.10 -16.61
N GLY A 211 -1.66 -15.14 -17.19
CA GLY A 211 -0.21 -15.00 -17.05
C GLY A 211 0.23 -14.78 -15.59
N LEU A 212 -0.43 -13.88 -14.86
CA LEU A 212 -0.17 -13.67 -13.42
C LEU A 212 -0.37 -14.94 -12.60
N GLY A 213 -1.44 -15.70 -12.89
CA GLY A 213 -1.71 -16.98 -12.23
C GLY A 213 -0.59 -18.00 -12.46
N ARG A 214 -0.07 -18.11 -13.69
CA ARG A 214 1.10 -18.96 -14.00
C ARG A 214 2.36 -18.46 -13.31
N LEU A 215 2.61 -17.16 -13.34
CA LEU A 215 3.78 -16.54 -12.73
C LEU A 215 3.87 -16.87 -11.24
N ARG A 216 2.76 -16.80 -10.49
CA ARG A 216 2.72 -17.23 -9.09
C ARG A 216 3.09 -18.70 -8.91
N ASN A 217 2.53 -19.57 -9.74
CA ASN A 217 2.73 -21.01 -9.59
C ASN A 217 4.17 -21.43 -9.91
N GLU A 218 4.83 -20.74 -10.85
CA GLU A 218 6.20 -21.05 -11.29
C GLU A 218 7.27 -20.33 -10.45
N LEU A 219 7.02 -19.06 -10.11
CA LEU A 219 8.02 -18.16 -9.54
C LEU A 219 7.74 -17.70 -8.11
N GLY A 220 6.52 -17.90 -7.59
CA GLY A 220 6.16 -17.51 -6.22
C GLY A 220 6.82 -18.40 -5.16
N ASP A 221 6.87 -17.89 -3.93
CA ASP A 221 7.41 -18.56 -2.74
C ASP A 221 6.41 -19.53 -2.06
N ALA A 222 5.17 -19.59 -2.56
CA ALA A 222 4.07 -20.37 -1.97
C ALA A 222 4.22 -21.90 -2.12
N HIS A 223 5.13 -22.38 -2.96
CA HIS A 223 5.38 -23.79 -3.21
C HIS A 223 6.86 -24.09 -3.11
N GLY A 224 7.22 -25.20 -2.44
CA GLY A 224 8.61 -25.66 -2.35
C GLY A 224 9.18 -25.92 -3.74
N LYS A 225 10.36 -25.37 -4.02
CA LYS A 225 11.04 -25.49 -5.32
C LYS A 225 12.17 -26.54 -5.24
N GLY A 226 12.41 -27.24 -6.35
CA GLY A 226 13.50 -28.23 -6.49
C GLY A 226 14.89 -27.57 -6.63
N GLU A 227 15.91 -28.33 -7.06
CA GLU A 227 17.32 -27.88 -7.08
C GLU A 227 17.63 -26.72 -8.04
N SER A 228 16.83 -26.51 -9.09
CA SER A 228 16.98 -25.38 -10.03
C SER A 228 15.90 -24.33 -9.76
N LEU A 229 16.31 -23.19 -9.20
CA LEU A 229 15.43 -22.07 -8.91
C LEU A 229 15.39 -21.12 -10.12
N PRO A 230 14.23 -20.86 -10.72
CA PRO A 230 14.11 -19.76 -11.67
C PRO A 230 14.36 -18.43 -10.95
N VAL A 231 15.30 -17.64 -11.46
CA VAL A 231 15.67 -16.35 -10.86
C VAL A 231 14.59 -15.32 -11.18
N VAL A 232 13.93 -14.80 -10.15
CA VAL A 232 13.03 -13.65 -10.28
C VAL A 232 13.84 -12.37 -10.37
N THR A 233 13.57 -11.55 -11.38
CA THR A 233 14.21 -10.24 -11.55
C THR A 233 13.35 -9.13 -10.95
N GLU A 234 13.95 -8.00 -10.60
CA GLU A 234 13.23 -6.81 -10.12
C GLU A 234 12.15 -6.36 -11.13
N MET A 235 12.48 -6.39 -12.42
CA MET A 235 11.54 -6.08 -13.50
C MET A 235 10.31 -7.00 -13.47
N MET A 236 10.49 -8.31 -13.27
CA MET A 236 9.36 -9.25 -13.19
C MET A 236 8.49 -9.00 -11.95
N ALA A 237 9.12 -8.74 -10.80
CA ALA A 237 8.43 -8.44 -9.55
C ALA A 237 7.63 -7.12 -9.65
N GLU A 238 8.25 -6.06 -10.17
CA GLU A 238 7.58 -4.77 -10.40
C GLU A 238 6.44 -4.89 -11.41
N LEU A 239 6.65 -5.60 -12.52
CA LEU A 239 5.60 -5.81 -13.52
C LEU A 239 4.40 -6.54 -12.92
N SER A 240 4.65 -7.59 -12.13
CA SER A 240 3.59 -8.34 -11.44
C SER A 240 2.80 -7.44 -10.48
N LEU A 241 3.51 -6.69 -9.63
CA LEU A 241 2.91 -5.78 -8.65
C LEU A 241 2.11 -4.66 -9.31
N ASN A 242 2.70 -3.99 -10.29
CA ASN A 242 2.05 -2.88 -11.00
C ASN A 242 0.81 -3.35 -11.75
N THR A 243 0.88 -4.51 -12.40
CA THR A 243 -0.26 -5.08 -13.11
C THR A 243 -1.39 -5.42 -12.13
N ALA A 244 -1.08 -6.13 -11.04
CA ALA A 244 -2.09 -6.52 -10.05
C ALA A 244 -2.73 -5.30 -9.38
N ALA A 245 -1.93 -4.32 -8.95
CA ALA A 245 -2.40 -3.10 -8.30
C ALA A 245 -3.28 -2.25 -9.23
N THR A 246 -2.91 -2.14 -10.52
CA THR A 246 -3.69 -1.41 -11.53
C THR A 246 -5.04 -2.08 -11.79
N LEU A 247 -5.06 -3.40 -11.99
CA LEU A 247 -6.30 -4.15 -12.19
C LEU A 247 -7.21 -4.09 -10.97
N ALA A 248 -6.64 -4.27 -9.77
CA ALA A 248 -7.36 -4.14 -8.51
C ALA A 248 -7.97 -2.74 -8.33
N THR A 249 -7.22 -1.69 -8.67
CA THR A 249 -7.70 -0.30 -8.64
C THR A 249 -8.88 -0.10 -9.59
N ALA A 250 -8.82 -0.61 -10.82
CA ALA A 250 -9.92 -0.52 -11.77
C ALA A 250 -11.19 -1.23 -11.27
N VAL A 251 -11.04 -2.42 -10.68
CA VAL A 251 -12.15 -3.19 -10.10
C VAL A 251 -12.80 -2.44 -8.94
N ILE A 252 -12.02 -1.87 -8.02
CA ILE A 252 -12.56 -1.13 -6.87
C ILE A 252 -13.25 0.15 -7.33
N ARG A 253 -12.70 0.87 -8.32
CA ARG A 253 -13.35 2.05 -8.90
C ARG A 253 -14.71 1.70 -9.48
N ARG A 254 -14.79 0.62 -10.27
CA ARG A 254 -16.08 0.17 -10.80
C ARG A 254 -17.06 -0.23 -9.69
N TYR A 255 -16.57 -0.91 -8.66
CA TYR A 255 -17.39 -1.24 -7.49
C TYR A 255 -17.95 0.02 -6.82
N ALA A 256 -17.12 1.07 -6.69
CA ALA A 256 -17.51 2.36 -6.11
C ALA A 256 -18.58 3.07 -6.93
N GLU A 257 -18.41 3.17 -8.26
CA GLU A 257 -19.41 3.75 -9.17
C GLU A 257 -20.78 3.09 -8.97
N LEU A 258 -20.82 1.76 -8.95
CA LEU A 258 -22.06 1.00 -8.74
C LEU A 258 -22.66 1.13 -7.34
N LYS A 259 -21.91 1.62 -6.36
CA LYS A 259 -22.40 1.90 -5.01
C LYS A 259 -23.01 3.30 -4.96
N GLU A 260 -22.32 4.28 -5.53
CA GLU A 260 -22.77 5.68 -5.62
C GLU A 260 -24.04 5.82 -6.47
N ASP A 261 -24.19 5.05 -7.55
CA ASP A 261 -25.41 5.03 -8.38
C ASP A 261 -26.68 4.51 -7.64
N LYS A 262 -26.52 3.91 -6.45
CA LYS A 262 -27.62 3.31 -5.67
C LYS A 262 -28.01 4.13 -4.43
N GLU A 263 -27.27 5.19 -4.12
CA GLU A 263 -27.55 6.15 -3.04
C GLU A 263 -28.26 7.40 -3.62
#